data_AF-A0A7S4FLF9-F1
#
_entry.id   AF-A0A7S4FLF9-F1
#
_cell.length_a   1.000
_cell.length_b   1.000
_cell.length_c   1.000
_cell.angle_alpha   90.00
_cell.angle_beta   90.00
_cell.angle_gamma   90.00
#
_symmetry.space_group_name_H-M   'P 1'
#
loop_
_entity.id
_entity.type
_entity.pdbx_description
1 polymer ?
#
loop_
_entity_poly.entity_id
_entity_poly.type
_entity_poly.pdbx_seq_one_letter_code
_entity_poly.pdbx_strand_id
1 'polypeptide(L)'
;MSSWACPGCTLLNAPDAPSCAVCGHAVGAGSSANGWACSACTFVNPRAQSVCQICGAQQLPPGDRDGGAGAGEAADRRTSRKRGREDKDGEEA
;
A
#
# COMPACT_ATOMS: atom_id res chain seq x y z
N MET A 1 -27.84 26.89 4.39
CA MET A 1 -26.76 25.95 4.77
C MET A 1 -27.29 24.55 4.52
N SER A 2 -26.59 23.71 3.77
CA SER A 2 -27.11 22.40 3.34
C SER A 2 -26.75 21.31 4.34
N SER A 3 -27.72 20.51 4.76
CA SER A 3 -27.54 19.32 5.60
C SER A 3 -26.68 18.24 4.92
N TRP A 4 -26.09 17.32 5.70
CA TRP A 4 -25.26 16.23 5.18
C TRP A 4 -25.81 14.86 5.60
N ALA A 5 -25.77 13.88 4.68
CA ALA A 5 -26.18 12.51 4.97
C ALA A 5 -25.01 11.69 5.52
N CYS A 6 -25.23 10.98 6.62
CA CYS A 6 -24.22 10.12 7.24
C CYS A 6 -23.89 8.93 6.34
N PRO A 7 -22.63 8.70 5.95
CA PRO A 7 -22.27 7.56 5.10
C PRO A 7 -22.40 6.21 5.83
N GLY A 8 -22.38 6.19 7.16
CA GLY A 8 -22.51 4.95 7.94
C GLY A 8 -23.95 4.49 8.18
N CYS A 9 -24.91 5.41 8.27
CA CYS A 9 -26.29 5.08 8.63
C CYS A 9 -27.36 5.91 7.92
N THR A 10 -26.98 6.65 6.88
CA THR A 10 -27.82 7.50 5.99
C THR A 10 -28.62 8.63 6.66
N LEU A 11 -28.48 8.82 7.97
CA LEU A 11 -29.13 9.90 8.70
C LEU A 11 -28.75 11.27 8.14
N LEU A 12 -29.74 12.13 7.89
CA LEU A 12 -29.54 13.52 7.52
C LEU A 12 -29.26 14.36 8.77
N ASN A 13 -28.07 14.94 8.86
CA ASN A 13 -27.62 15.73 10.00
C ASN A 13 -27.64 17.23 9.68
N ALA A 14 -27.71 18.06 10.74
CA ALA A 14 -27.59 19.51 10.63
C ALA A 14 -26.24 19.91 9.99
N PRO A 15 -26.21 21.01 9.22
CA PRO A 15 -24.99 21.46 8.53
C PRO A 15 -23.80 21.72 9.46
N ASP A 16 -24.07 22.11 10.71
CA ASP A 16 -23.09 22.41 11.76
C ASP A 16 -22.80 21.25 12.71
N ALA A 17 -23.52 20.12 12.58
CA ALA A 17 -23.31 18.96 13.45
C ALA A 17 -21.93 18.33 13.18
N PRO A 18 -21.04 18.23 14.19
CA PRO A 18 -19.68 17.69 14.01
C PRO A 18 -19.67 16.17 13.83
N SER A 19 -20.77 15.49 14.20
CA SER A 19 -20.92 14.04 14.06
C SER A 19 -22.39 13.63 13.93
N CYS A 20 -22.62 12.42 13.42
CA CYS A 20 -23.93 11.82 13.31
C CYS A 20 -24.56 11.65 14.69
N ALA A 21 -25.76 12.18 14.89
CA ALA A 21 -26.46 12.12 16.17
C ALA A 21 -26.84 10.70 16.61
N VAL A 22 -26.92 9.76 15.66
CA VAL A 22 -27.30 8.36 15.94
C VAL A 22 -26.09 7.45 16.11
N CYS A 23 -25.12 7.49 15.20
CA CYS A 23 -23.99 6.56 15.21
C CYS A 23 -22.64 7.18 15.58
N GLY A 24 -22.58 8.50 15.80
CA GLY A 24 -21.35 9.20 16.19
C GLY A 24 -20.32 9.42 15.06
N HIS A 25 -20.65 9.08 13.80
CA HIS A 25 -19.75 9.29 12.67
C HIS A 25 -19.44 10.78 12.44
N ALA A 26 -18.17 11.19 12.56
CA ALA A 26 -17.77 12.59 12.46
C ALA A 26 -17.64 13.10 11.01
N VAL A 27 -18.19 14.29 10.72
CA VAL A 27 -17.89 15.01 9.48
C VAL A 27 -16.50 15.60 9.54
N GLY A 28 -15.70 15.38 8.51
CA GLY A 28 -14.28 15.75 8.56
C GLY A 28 -13.38 14.68 9.19
N ALA A 29 -13.94 13.52 9.58
CA ALA A 29 -13.20 12.25 9.50
C ALA A 29 -12.97 11.87 8.02
N GLY A 30 -12.48 12.81 7.20
CA GLY A 30 -11.64 12.53 6.06
C GLY A 30 -10.30 12.00 6.57
N SER A 31 -10.34 10.91 7.33
CA SER A 31 -9.15 10.18 7.70
C SER A 31 -9.05 9.07 6.68
N SER A 32 -8.12 9.20 5.74
CA SER A 32 -7.07 8.24 5.37
C SER A 32 -7.14 6.78 5.89
N ALA A 33 -8.31 6.20 6.15
CA ALA A 33 -8.48 4.97 6.92
C ALA A 33 -8.44 3.72 6.06
N ASN A 34 -8.45 3.84 4.73
CA ASN A 34 -8.13 2.71 3.88
C ASN A 34 -6.61 2.66 3.75
N GLY A 35 -5.96 1.89 4.62
CA GLY A 35 -4.60 1.43 4.41
C GLY A 35 -4.40 0.83 3.02
N TRP A 36 -3.17 0.46 2.66
CA TRP A 36 -2.91 -0.17 1.38
C TRP A 36 -2.90 -1.70 1.52
N ALA A 37 -3.65 -2.38 0.65
CA ALA A 37 -3.60 -3.83 0.54
C ALA A 37 -2.27 -4.25 -0.10
N CYS A 38 -1.55 -5.15 0.57
CA CYS A 38 -0.32 -5.72 0.06
C CYS A 38 -0.61 -6.56 -1.18
N SER A 39 0.11 -6.31 -2.29
CA SER A 39 -0.04 -7.10 -3.52
C SER A 39 0.48 -8.53 -3.39
N ALA A 40 1.35 -8.82 -2.41
CA ALA A 40 1.93 -10.15 -2.21
C ALA A 40 1.11 -11.04 -1.27
N CYS A 41 0.54 -10.49 -0.20
CA CYS A 41 -0.13 -11.26 0.85
C CYS A 41 -1.51 -10.73 1.26
N THR A 42 -2.06 -9.75 0.51
CA THR A 42 -3.38 -9.11 0.69
C THR A 42 -3.64 -8.40 2.02
N PHE A 43 -2.74 -8.50 2.99
CA PHE A 43 -2.82 -7.78 4.26
C PHE A 43 -2.92 -6.26 4.08
N VAL A 44 -3.83 -5.61 4.81
CA VAL A 44 -4.06 -4.17 4.74
C VAL A 44 -3.15 -3.46 5.74
N ASN A 45 -2.16 -2.72 5.22
CA ASN A 45 -1.18 -2.00 6.03
C ASN A 45 -1.60 -0.54 6.26
N PRO A 46 -1.30 0.08 7.42
CA PRO A 46 -1.53 1.50 7.67
C PRO A 46 -0.85 2.39 6.61
N ARG A 47 -1.45 3.55 6.28
CA ARG A 47 -0.85 4.50 5.31
C ARG A 47 0.49 5.07 5.74
N ALA A 48 0.78 5.08 7.04
CA ALA A 48 2.07 5.52 7.58
C ALA A 48 3.22 4.54 7.24
N GLN A 49 2.91 3.33 6.76
CA GLN A 49 3.90 2.30 6.45
C GLN A 49 4.15 2.22 4.94
N SER A 50 5.42 2.16 4.56
CA SER A 50 5.85 1.91 3.19
C SER A 50 6.18 0.44 2.91
N VAL A 51 6.12 -0.42 3.94
CA VAL A 51 6.42 -1.85 3.87
C VAL A 51 5.36 -2.69 4.58
N CYS A 52 5.12 -3.90 4.09
CA CYS A 52 4.12 -4.80 4.65
C CYS A 52 4.60 -5.39 5.97
N GLN A 53 3.77 -5.33 7.00
CA GLN A 53 4.08 -5.82 8.35
C GLN A 53 4.14 -7.36 8.44
N ILE A 54 3.56 -8.08 7.47
CA ILE A 54 3.52 -9.55 7.45
C ILE A 54 4.65 -10.13 6.61
N CYS A 55 4.89 -9.60 5.41
CA CYS A 55 5.84 -10.18 4.45
C CYS A 55 6.99 -9.26 4.01
N GLY A 56 6.98 -7.99 4.39
CA GLY A 56 8.04 -7.02 4.03
C GLY A 56 7.98 -6.45 2.61
N ALA A 57 6.97 -6.78 1.80
CA ALA A 57 6.80 -6.19 0.46
C ALA A 57 6.56 -4.68 0.54
N GLN A 58 7.09 -3.90 -0.42
CA GLN A 58 6.93 -2.44 -0.45
C GLN A 58 5.56 -2.01 -0.98
N GLN A 59 5.08 -0.86 -0.51
CA GLN A 59 3.93 -0.19 -1.08
C GLN A 59 4.26 0.26 -2.50
N LEU A 60 3.46 -0.19 -3.47
CA LEU A 60 3.51 0.37 -4.82
C LEU A 60 3.00 1.82 -4.76
N PRO A 61 3.65 2.76 -5.47
CA PRO A 61 3.17 4.14 -5.53
C PRO A 61 1.72 4.15 -6.02
N PRO A 62 0.90 5.13 -5.60
CA PRO A 62 -0.44 5.33 -6.12
C PRO A 62 -0.34 5.81 -7.58
N GLY A 63 -0.04 4.89 -8.49
CA GLY A 63 -0.19 5.03 -9.92
C GLY A 63 -1.54 4.43 -10.32
N ASP A 64 -2.32 5.24 -11.03
CA ASP A 64 -3.66 5.04 -11.56
C ASP A 64 -4.02 3.57 -11.80
N ARG A 65 -4.90 3.03 -10.95
CA ARG A 65 -5.49 1.69 -11.10
C ARG A 65 -6.63 1.67 -12.12
N ASP A 66 -6.38 2.24 -13.30
CA ASP A 66 -7.17 1.94 -14.50
C ASP A 66 -6.19 1.75 -15.67
N GLY A 67 -5.81 0.49 -15.90
CA GLY A 67 -4.80 0.16 -16.89
C GLY A 67 -4.25 -1.26 -16.70
N GLY A 68 -5.07 -2.26 -17.03
CA GLY A 68 -4.60 -3.63 -17.15
C GLY A 68 -3.54 -3.73 -18.26
N ALA A 69 -2.31 -4.05 -17.88
CA ALA A 69 -1.30 -4.62 -18.77
C ALA A 69 -0.33 -5.45 -17.93
N GLY A 70 -0.27 -6.74 -18.21
CA GLY A 70 0.73 -7.62 -17.63
C GLY A 70 2.13 -7.21 -18.06
N ALA A 71 3.08 -7.29 -17.13
CA ALA A 71 4.47 -7.57 -17.43
C ALA A 71 5.06 -8.24 -16.19
N GLY A 72 5.50 -9.49 -16.38
CA GLY A 72 6.34 -10.15 -15.42
C GLY A 72 7.72 -9.48 -15.31
N GLU A 73 8.48 -10.09 -14.41
CA GLU A 73 9.93 -10.06 -14.30
C GLU A 73 10.62 -8.92 -13.54
N ALA A 74 11.30 -9.43 -12.50
CA ALA A 74 12.62 -9.04 -12.02
C ALA A 74 12.72 -7.91 -10.98
N ALA A 75 12.76 -8.34 -9.73
CA ALA A 75 13.78 -7.85 -8.80
C ALA A 75 14.31 -9.00 -7.93
N ASP A 76 14.94 -10.01 -8.57
CA ASP A 76 16.05 -10.72 -7.93
C ASP A 76 17.15 -9.69 -7.69
N ARG A 77 17.29 -9.23 -6.45
CA ARG A 77 18.47 -8.48 -6.00
C ARG A 77 19.42 -9.38 -5.21
N ARG A 78 19.60 -10.63 -5.63
CA ARG A 78 20.52 -11.55 -4.95
C ARG A 78 21.53 -12.24 -5.87
N THR A 79 21.93 -11.69 -7.02
CA THR A 79 23.04 -12.30 -7.78
C THR A 79 23.97 -11.32 -8.51
N SER A 80 24.47 -10.27 -7.84
CA SER A 80 25.70 -9.61 -8.33
C SER A 80 26.97 -10.31 -7.81
N ARG A 81 27.33 -11.35 -8.58
CA ARG A 81 28.67 -11.54 -9.18
C ARG A 81 29.89 -11.48 -8.26
N LYS A 82 30.33 -12.68 -7.85
CA LYS A 82 31.74 -13.07 -7.95
C LYS A 82 31.89 -14.56 -8.24
N ARG A 83 31.43 -15.02 -9.42
CA ARG A 83 32.02 -16.23 -10.03
C ARG A 83 33.34 -15.80 -10.66
N GLY A 84 34.35 -15.70 -9.81
CA GLY A 84 35.75 -15.67 -10.24
C GLY A 84 36.10 -17.05 -10.77
N ARG A 85 36.44 -17.08 -12.05
CA ARG A 85 36.90 -18.23 -12.82
C ARG A 85 38.15 -18.82 -12.16
N GLU A 86 38.09 -20.10 -11.80
CA GLU A 86 39.29 -20.90 -11.50
C GLU A 86 39.98 -21.20 -12.84
N ASP A 87 41.05 -20.48 -13.16
CA ASP A 87 42.08 -20.98 -14.08
C ASP A 87 43.27 -21.39 -13.21
N LYS A 88 43.61 -22.68 -13.28
CA LYS A 88 44.71 -23.30 -12.57
C LYS A 88 45.61 -23.94 -13.62
N ASP A 89 46.67 -23.24 -13.99
CA ASP A 89 47.89 -23.74 -14.64
C ASP A 89 49.01 -22.82 -14.08
N GLY A 90 50.03 -23.25 -13.36
CA GLY A 90 50.93 -24.36 -13.67
C GLY A 90 52.06 -23.85 -14.57
N GLU A 91 53.31 -23.85 -14.06
CA GLU A 91 54.60 -23.89 -14.78
C GLU A 91 55.54 -22.65 -14.76
N GLU A 92 56.75 -22.95 -14.24
CA GLU A 92 58.13 -22.44 -14.40
C GLU A 92 58.59 -20.99 -14.10
N ALA A 93 59.44 -20.90 -13.06
CA ALA A 93 60.84 -20.43 -13.15
C ALA A 93 61.70 -21.01 -12.00
#